data_AF-A0A4D9DZP7-F1
#
_entry.id   AF-A0A4D9DZP7-F1
#
_cell.length_a   1.000
_cell.length_b   1.000
_cell.length_c   1.000
_cell.angle_alpha   90.00
_cell.angle_beta   90.00
_cell.angle_gamma   90.00
#
_symmetry.space_group_name_H-M   'P 1'
#
loop_
_entity.id
_entity.type
_entity.pdbx_description
1 polymer ?
#
loop_
_entity_poly.entity_id
_entity_poly.type
_entity_poly.pdbx_seq_one_letter_code
_entity_poly.pdbx_strand_id
1 'polypeptide(L)'
;MGLPVLLGLLLCRAGSLLALPRDCIAAEKICLMEPACNATYQALENCSLDKTRFLPLSPDARARCRDAKLDLRSSPLLHCKCHRRMRRQKHCLRIYWTVHSSFTHGYFNLETSPYEDPANEEPWKIDYNKLAALVSGSHLAGDSANPCLKATHFCSLNKKCVHLRTYYASSCTKGAESGGTCDQRKCHKRLRQFFEKVPEDFTKRLLFCPCQDELCGERRRKTIVPECSFQDSIKPNCLLLLDSCIKDHICKSRLADFQQNCQPAGMSPDGCSQHNHAACLKAYMGMIGTAMTPNYVGNSSTEVSLWCTCENSGNQQEECEQIRSMFISNKCLKNTIQSQMHLSQAILEGQEGLFYMPSLSFQGESTNTSLASEMCQVTKTKTWPDISEYNSMPMASSVYSGAGVSWPPVALLLLLLLLSPP
;
A
#
# COMPACT_ATOMS: atom_id res chain seq x y z
N MET A 1 -56.81 -24.68 -13.94
CA MET A 1 -56.25 -24.05 -12.72
C MET A 1 -54.87 -24.65 -12.47
N GLY A 2 -53.78 -24.14 -13.07
CA GLY A 2 -52.47 -24.81 -12.88
C GLY A 2 -51.24 -24.19 -13.54
N LEU A 3 -51.39 -23.35 -14.58
CA LEU A 3 -50.25 -22.67 -15.20
C LEU A 3 -49.80 -21.35 -14.52
N PRO A 4 -50.69 -20.46 -14.01
CA PRO A 4 -50.23 -19.17 -13.50
C PRO A 4 -49.57 -19.26 -12.11
N VAL A 5 -49.85 -20.30 -11.34
CA VAL A 5 -49.23 -20.54 -10.02
C VAL A 5 -47.82 -21.13 -10.17
N LEU A 6 -47.59 -21.97 -11.18
CA LEU A 6 -46.26 -22.49 -11.50
C LEU A 6 -45.33 -21.39 -12.02
N LEU A 7 -45.85 -20.45 -12.82
CA LEU A 7 -45.07 -19.30 -13.31
C LEU A 7 -44.72 -18.33 -12.17
N GLY A 8 -45.62 -18.12 -11.20
CA GLY A 8 -45.35 -17.34 -9.99
C GLY A 8 -44.28 -17.97 -9.07
N LEU A 9 -44.27 -19.30 -8.94
CA LEU A 9 -43.26 -20.02 -8.16
C LEU A 9 -41.90 -20.11 -8.88
N LEU A 10 -41.89 -20.17 -10.22
CA LEU A 10 -40.67 -20.12 -11.04
C LEU A 10 -40.06 -18.71 -11.08
N LEU A 11 -40.88 -17.65 -11.09
CA LEU A 11 -40.41 -16.27 -11.03
C LEU A 11 -39.91 -15.88 -9.63
N CYS A 12 -40.44 -16.48 -8.55
CA CYS A 12 -39.85 -16.33 -7.20
C CYS A 12 -38.48 -17.01 -7.06
N ARG A 13 -38.24 -18.13 -7.77
CA ARG A 13 -36.92 -18.79 -7.80
C ARG A 13 -35.92 -18.13 -8.74
N ALA A 14 -36.37 -17.50 -9.82
CA ALA A 14 -35.49 -16.79 -10.75
C ALA A 14 -35.14 -15.36 -10.29
N GLY A 15 -35.99 -14.73 -9.47
CA GLY A 15 -35.79 -13.38 -8.93
C GLY A 15 -34.88 -13.29 -7.70
N SER A 16 -34.24 -14.38 -7.27
CA SER A 16 -33.39 -14.44 -6.07
C SER A 16 -31.93 -14.80 -6.34
N LEU A 17 -31.47 -14.77 -7.61
CA LEU A 17 -30.05 -14.53 -7.93
C LEU A 17 -29.68 -13.04 -7.75
N LEU A 18 -30.35 -12.38 -6.80
CA LEU A 18 -30.07 -11.04 -6.34
C LEU A 18 -28.62 -11.03 -5.87
N ALA A 19 -27.82 -10.20 -6.54
CA ALA A 19 -26.41 -9.95 -6.29
C ALA A 19 -26.00 -10.31 -4.86
N LEU A 20 -25.07 -11.27 -4.71
CA LEU A 20 -24.46 -11.61 -3.43
C LEU A 20 -24.19 -10.31 -2.65
N PRO A 21 -24.55 -10.22 -1.36
CA PRO A 21 -24.33 -9.01 -0.57
C PRO A 21 -22.87 -8.59 -0.68
N ARG A 22 -22.62 -7.44 -1.33
CA ARG A 22 -21.27 -6.99 -1.68
C ARG A 22 -20.40 -6.73 -0.45
N ASP A 23 -21.01 -6.37 0.68
CA ASP A 23 -20.27 -6.13 1.92
C ASP A 23 -20.87 -6.85 3.13
N CYS A 24 -20.03 -7.09 4.14
CA CYS A 24 -20.43 -7.76 5.38
C CYS A 24 -21.53 -7.02 6.16
N ILE A 25 -21.71 -5.71 5.97
CA ILE A 25 -22.76 -4.95 6.66
C ILE A 25 -24.12 -5.29 6.06
N ALA A 26 -24.20 -5.37 4.73
CA ALA A 26 -25.41 -5.81 4.03
C ALA A 26 -25.74 -7.27 4.37
N ALA A 27 -24.73 -8.14 4.40
CA ALA A 27 -24.89 -9.54 4.75
C ALA A 27 -25.39 -9.73 6.20
N GLU A 28 -24.85 -8.97 7.16
CA GLU A 28 -25.30 -8.99 8.56
C GLU A 28 -26.78 -8.61 8.65
N LYS A 29 -27.20 -7.56 7.94
CA LYS A 29 -28.61 -7.12 7.96
C LYS A 29 -29.57 -8.23 7.49
N ILE A 30 -29.19 -8.98 6.46
CA ILE A 30 -30.00 -10.11 5.97
C ILE A 30 -30.01 -11.25 7.00
N CYS A 31 -28.85 -11.60 7.55
CA CYS A 31 -28.73 -12.63 8.58
C CYS A 31 -29.57 -12.33 9.82
N LEU A 32 -29.63 -11.06 10.26
CA LEU A 32 -30.42 -10.64 11.42
C LEU A 32 -31.94 -10.74 11.19
N MET A 33 -32.41 -10.76 9.93
CA MET A 33 -33.82 -10.98 9.60
C MET A 33 -34.21 -12.47 9.62
N GLU A 34 -33.25 -13.39 9.52
CA GLU A 34 -33.48 -14.83 9.55
C GLU A 34 -33.21 -15.39 10.96
N PRO A 35 -34.20 -16.00 11.64
CA PRO A 35 -34.04 -16.41 13.04
C PRO A 35 -32.87 -17.38 13.29
N ALA A 36 -32.66 -18.34 12.37
CA ALA A 36 -31.56 -19.30 12.47
C ALA A 36 -30.20 -18.60 12.34
N CYS A 37 -30.02 -17.78 11.30
CA CYS A 37 -28.76 -17.05 11.08
C CYS A 37 -28.47 -16.06 12.22
N ASN A 38 -29.49 -15.34 12.71
CA ASN A 38 -29.36 -14.42 13.84
C ASN A 38 -28.88 -15.15 15.12
N ALA A 39 -29.48 -16.29 15.45
CA ALA A 39 -29.06 -17.10 16.60
C ALA A 39 -27.60 -17.58 16.45
N THR A 40 -27.22 -18.06 15.26
CA THR A 40 -25.85 -18.47 14.93
C THR A 40 -24.87 -17.29 15.06
N TYR A 41 -25.21 -16.12 14.53
CA TYR A 41 -24.36 -14.94 14.58
C TYR A 41 -24.16 -14.43 16.02
N GLN A 42 -25.22 -14.36 16.82
CA GLN A 42 -25.13 -13.99 18.23
C GLN A 42 -24.28 -14.97 19.04
N ALA A 43 -24.37 -16.27 18.73
CA ALA A 43 -23.50 -17.28 19.34
C ALA A 43 -22.02 -16.99 19.03
N LEU A 44 -21.68 -16.66 17.79
CA LEU A 44 -20.31 -16.31 17.37
C LEU A 44 -19.79 -15.01 17.98
N GLU A 45 -20.65 -14.01 18.20
CA GLU A 45 -20.26 -12.78 18.90
C GLU A 45 -19.81 -13.08 20.33
N ASN A 46 -20.52 -13.97 21.03
CA ASN A 46 -20.16 -14.40 22.39
C ASN A 46 -18.83 -15.16 22.42
N CYS A 47 -18.53 -15.94 21.38
CA CYS A 47 -17.24 -16.63 21.22
C CYS A 47 -16.05 -15.67 21.07
N SER A 48 -16.29 -14.53 20.45
CA SER A 48 -15.25 -13.51 20.19
C SER A 48 -14.96 -12.67 21.44
N LEU A 49 -15.98 -12.38 22.26
CA LEU A 49 -15.85 -11.58 23.48
C LEU A 49 -15.04 -12.30 24.57
N ASP A 50 -15.19 -13.61 24.72
CA ASP A 50 -14.46 -14.36 25.74
C ASP A 50 -12.95 -14.53 25.43
N LYS A 51 -12.48 -14.22 24.21
CA LYS A 51 -11.02 -14.10 23.93
C LYS A 51 -10.34 -12.96 24.70
N THR A 52 -11.12 -11.99 25.16
CA THR A 52 -10.62 -10.88 26.00
C THR A 52 -10.68 -11.19 27.50
N ARG A 53 -11.32 -12.30 27.90
CA ARG A 53 -11.33 -12.76 29.28
C ARG A 53 -10.21 -13.79 29.46
N PHE A 54 -9.45 -13.65 30.54
CA PHE A 54 -8.36 -14.57 30.91
C PHE A 54 -8.85 -15.97 31.34
N LEU A 55 -10.17 -16.22 31.30
CA LEU A 55 -10.77 -17.48 31.72
C LEU A 55 -11.13 -18.33 30.49
N PRO A 56 -10.73 -19.62 30.46
CA PRO A 56 -11.11 -20.52 29.38
C PRO A 56 -12.64 -20.64 29.27
N LEU A 57 -13.16 -20.65 28.03
CA LEU A 57 -14.55 -20.98 27.76
C LEU A 57 -14.91 -22.34 28.37
N SER A 58 -16.07 -22.42 29.03
CA SER A 58 -16.62 -23.71 29.48
C SER A 58 -16.71 -24.68 28.30
N PRO A 59 -16.60 -26.00 28.53
CA PRO A 59 -16.74 -27.00 27.47
C PRO A 59 -18.01 -26.79 26.62
N ASP A 60 -19.13 -26.48 27.27
CA ASP A 60 -20.42 -26.23 26.61
C ASP A 60 -20.41 -24.97 25.73
N ALA A 61 -19.77 -23.89 26.19
CA ALA A 61 -19.63 -22.67 25.40
C ALA A 61 -18.73 -22.91 24.18
N ARG A 62 -17.65 -23.68 24.32
CA ARG A 62 -16.80 -24.08 23.19
C ARG A 62 -17.55 -24.95 22.17
N ALA A 63 -18.40 -25.87 22.63
CA ALA A 63 -19.24 -26.69 21.76
C ALA A 63 -20.20 -25.79 20.96
N ARG A 64 -20.94 -24.89 21.63
CA ARG A 64 -21.84 -23.93 20.97
C ARG A 64 -21.14 -23.06 19.92
N CYS A 65 -19.91 -22.61 20.20
CA CYS A 65 -19.12 -21.86 19.23
C CYS A 65 -18.72 -22.69 18.00
N ARG A 66 -18.39 -23.96 18.20
CA ARG A 66 -18.05 -24.89 17.12
C ARG A 66 -19.27 -25.15 16.24
N ASP A 67 -20.42 -25.41 16.86
CA ASP A 67 -21.68 -25.70 16.17
C ASP A 67 -22.13 -24.48 15.35
N ALA A 68 -22.10 -23.28 15.96
CA ALA A 68 -22.41 -22.05 15.24
C ALA A 68 -21.52 -21.81 14.01
N LYS A 69 -20.24 -22.20 14.06
CA LYS A 69 -19.35 -22.12 12.89
C LYS A 69 -19.74 -23.10 11.78
N LEU A 70 -20.24 -24.28 12.14
CA LEU A 70 -20.72 -25.27 11.16
C LEU A 70 -22.01 -24.78 10.49
N ASP A 71 -22.95 -24.25 11.27
CA ASP A 71 -24.22 -23.72 10.76
C ASP A 71 -24.01 -22.53 9.82
N LEU A 72 -22.97 -21.73 10.05
CA LEU A 72 -22.66 -20.57 9.20
C LEU A 72 -22.15 -20.96 7.80
N ARG A 73 -21.74 -22.22 7.56
CA ARG A 73 -21.19 -22.65 6.25
C ARG A 73 -22.17 -22.48 5.09
N SER A 74 -23.47 -22.56 5.35
CA SER A 74 -24.52 -22.35 4.35
C SER A 74 -24.95 -20.88 4.23
N SER A 75 -24.46 -20.00 5.11
CA SER A 75 -24.88 -18.60 5.16
C SER A 75 -24.11 -17.73 4.16
N PRO A 76 -24.78 -16.83 3.42
CA PRO A 76 -24.13 -15.79 2.63
C PRO A 76 -23.19 -14.89 3.45
N LEU A 77 -23.41 -14.80 4.78
CA LEU A 77 -22.58 -14.03 5.69
C LEU A 77 -21.14 -14.54 5.75
N LEU A 78 -20.90 -15.83 5.56
CA LEU A 78 -19.55 -16.40 5.57
C LEU A 78 -18.72 -15.89 4.37
N HIS A 79 -19.35 -15.59 3.24
CA HIS A 79 -18.65 -15.19 2.01
C HIS A 79 -18.53 -13.67 1.84
N CYS A 80 -18.94 -12.89 2.84
CA CYS A 80 -18.88 -11.45 2.77
C CYS A 80 -17.44 -10.92 2.75
N LYS A 81 -17.23 -9.78 2.09
CA LYS A 81 -15.96 -9.04 2.09
C LYS A 81 -16.18 -7.59 2.50
N CYS A 82 -15.10 -6.86 2.67
CA CYS A 82 -15.09 -5.43 2.98
C CYS A 82 -14.28 -4.67 1.93
N HIS A 83 -14.49 -3.35 1.86
CA HIS A 83 -13.68 -2.48 1.00
C HIS A 83 -12.78 -1.55 1.84
N ARG A 84 -11.57 -1.28 1.35
CA ARG A 84 -10.54 -0.50 2.06
C ARG A 84 -10.90 0.97 2.29
N ARG A 85 -11.92 1.51 1.60
CA ARG A 85 -12.32 2.93 1.62
C ARG A 85 -13.79 3.14 2.01
N MET A 86 -14.43 2.13 2.60
CA MET A 86 -15.85 2.23 2.98
C MET A 86 -16.03 3.06 4.27
N ARG A 87 -17.14 3.81 4.38
CA ARG A 87 -17.40 4.70 5.54
C ARG A 87 -17.44 3.97 6.89
N ARG A 88 -17.96 2.75 6.92
CA ARG A 88 -18.15 1.92 8.12
C ARG A 88 -17.16 0.74 8.18
N GLN A 89 -15.94 0.94 7.67
CA GLN A 89 -14.94 -0.14 7.52
C GLN A 89 -14.69 -0.89 8.83
N LYS A 90 -14.47 -0.18 9.94
CA LYS A 90 -14.25 -0.82 11.25
C LYS A 90 -15.38 -1.78 11.65
N HIS A 91 -16.62 -1.42 11.33
CA HIS A 91 -17.79 -2.26 11.61
C HIS A 91 -17.86 -3.46 10.66
N CYS A 92 -17.64 -3.26 9.35
CA CYS A 92 -17.55 -4.36 8.38
C CYS A 92 -16.50 -5.40 8.80
N LEU A 93 -15.30 -4.94 9.17
CA LEU A 93 -14.21 -5.83 9.59
C LEU A 93 -14.52 -6.55 10.91
N ARG A 94 -15.23 -5.90 11.84
CA ARG A 94 -15.70 -6.57 13.06
C ARG A 94 -16.60 -7.77 12.69
N ILE A 95 -17.58 -7.56 11.80
CA ILE A 95 -18.48 -8.62 11.32
C ILE A 95 -17.67 -9.75 10.68
N TYR A 96 -16.77 -9.40 9.75
CA TYR A 96 -15.91 -10.39 9.07
C TYR A 96 -15.12 -11.23 10.07
N TRP A 97 -14.49 -10.59 11.06
CA TRP A 97 -13.68 -11.29 12.06
C TRP A 97 -14.49 -12.09 13.07
N THR A 98 -15.75 -11.71 13.35
CA THR A 98 -16.69 -12.52 14.12
C THR A 98 -16.97 -13.85 13.41
N VAL A 99 -17.18 -13.81 12.09
CA VAL A 99 -17.55 -15.00 11.32
C VAL A 99 -16.37 -15.84 10.86
N HIS A 100 -15.20 -15.22 10.68
CA HIS A 100 -13.93 -15.88 10.34
C HIS A 100 -13.03 -16.10 11.55
N SER A 101 -13.56 -16.04 12.78
CA SER A 101 -12.74 -16.36 13.95
C SER A 101 -12.44 -17.87 13.95
N SER A 102 -11.29 -18.27 13.40
CA SER A 102 -10.82 -19.64 13.53
C SER A 102 -10.26 -19.89 14.94
N PHE A 103 -10.56 -21.07 15.48
CA PHE A 103 -9.92 -21.64 16.68
C PHE A 103 -8.55 -22.28 16.32
N THR A 104 -8.04 -22.02 15.12
CA THR A 104 -6.81 -22.62 14.61
C THR A 104 -5.60 -21.99 15.29
N HIS A 105 -4.67 -22.86 15.66
CA HIS A 105 -3.50 -22.57 16.46
C HIS A 105 -2.46 -21.84 15.61
N GLY A 106 -2.05 -20.65 16.03
CA GLY A 106 -0.94 -19.91 15.44
C GLY A 106 -1.29 -18.47 15.12
N TYR A 107 -0.55 -17.53 15.70
CA TYR A 107 -0.69 -16.08 15.47
C TYR A 107 -0.43 -15.66 14.01
N PHE A 108 0.13 -16.55 13.18
CA PHE A 108 0.71 -16.23 11.86
C PHE A 108 -0.10 -16.65 10.65
N ASN A 109 -1.06 -17.55 10.79
CA ASN A 109 -1.85 -18.08 9.68
C ASN A 109 -3.21 -17.38 9.61
N LEU A 110 -3.22 -16.10 9.22
CA LEU A 110 -4.47 -15.41 8.91
C LEU A 110 -5.04 -16.00 7.61
N GLU A 111 -6.03 -16.90 7.74
CA GLU A 111 -6.48 -17.80 6.66
C GLU A 111 -6.92 -17.07 5.38
N THR A 112 -7.48 -15.85 5.44
CA THR A 112 -7.85 -15.06 4.23
C THR A 112 -8.04 -13.56 4.53
N SER A 113 -7.61 -12.70 3.59
CA SER A 113 -7.87 -11.26 3.60
C SER A 113 -9.37 -10.94 3.63
N PRO A 114 -9.82 -10.00 4.48
CA PRO A 114 -11.21 -9.54 4.52
C PRO A 114 -11.57 -8.60 3.37
N TYR A 115 -10.58 -8.11 2.63
CA TYR A 115 -10.83 -7.17 1.54
C TYR A 115 -11.15 -7.89 0.24
N GLU A 116 -11.96 -7.26 -0.59
CA GLU A 116 -12.12 -7.71 -1.98
C GLU A 116 -10.82 -7.60 -2.76
N ASP A 117 -10.68 -8.47 -3.77
CA ASP A 117 -9.55 -8.41 -4.69
C ASP A 117 -9.55 -7.05 -5.42
N PRO A 118 -8.42 -6.32 -5.43
CA PRO A 118 -8.29 -5.08 -6.18
C PRO A 118 -8.61 -5.20 -7.67
N ALA A 119 -8.52 -6.39 -8.29
CA ALA A 119 -8.94 -6.63 -9.67
C ALA A 119 -10.46 -6.46 -9.88
N ASN A 120 -11.25 -6.62 -8.81
CA ASN A 120 -12.70 -6.46 -8.83
C ASN A 120 -13.15 -5.05 -8.45
N GLU A 121 -12.23 -4.19 -7.96
CA GLU A 121 -12.52 -2.77 -7.77
C GLU A 121 -12.54 -2.07 -9.12
N GLU A 122 -13.64 -1.37 -9.47
CA GLU A 122 -13.69 -0.58 -10.71
C GLU A 122 -12.48 0.38 -10.78
N PRO A 123 -11.72 0.36 -11.89
CA PRO A 123 -10.64 1.31 -12.08
C PRO A 123 -11.20 2.72 -11.94
N TRP A 124 -10.69 3.49 -10.97
CA TRP A 124 -10.97 4.92 -10.92
C TRP A 124 -10.54 5.48 -12.27
N LYS A 125 -11.50 5.97 -13.05
CA LYS A 125 -11.24 6.59 -14.35
C LYS A 125 -10.45 7.87 -14.09
N ILE A 126 -9.14 7.74 -14.06
CA ILE A 126 -8.22 8.85 -13.93
C ILE A 126 -8.26 9.59 -15.25
N ASP A 127 -8.54 10.90 -15.17
CA ASP A 127 -8.42 11.77 -16.33
C ASP A 127 -6.92 12.01 -16.59
N TYR A 128 -6.33 11.10 -17.37
CA TYR A 128 -4.93 11.16 -17.77
C TYR A 128 -4.61 12.47 -18.50
N ASN A 129 -5.57 13.08 -19.19
CA ASN A 129 -5.38 14.37 -19.84
C ASN A 129 -5.20 15.50 -18.81
N LYS A 130 -5.94 15.44 -17.70
CA LYS A 130 -5.74 16.35 -16.55
C LYS A 130 -4.42 16.08 -15.82
N LEU A 131 -3.97 14.83 -15.77
CA LEU A 131 -2.70 14.45 -15.17
C LEU A 131 -1.52 14.95 -16.02
N ALA A 132 -1.57 14.74 -17.34
CA ALA A 132 -0.60 15.21 -18.32
C ALA A 132 -0.55 16.73 -18.35
N ALA A 133 -1.69 17.44 -18.30
CA ALA A 133 -1.72 18.90 -18.23
C ALA A 133 -1.03 19.48 -16.98
N LEU A 134 -1.10 18.78 -15.83
CA LEU A 134 -0.37 19.15 -14.61
C LEU A 134 1.14 18.90 -14.73
N VAL A 135 1.55 17.90 -15.52
CA VAL A 135 2.96 17.58 -15.81
C VAL A 135 3.54 18.55 -16.85
N SER A 136 2.80 18.89 -17.90
CA SER A 136 3.20 19.86 -18.92
C SER A 136 3.26 21.31 -18.40
N GLY A 137 2.49 21.65 -17.36
CA GLY A 137 2.64 22.95 -16.66
C GLY A 137 3.92 23.06 -15.80
N SER A 138 4.70 21.98 -15.67
CA SER A 138 5.87 21.87 -14.80
C SER A 138 7.21 22.06 -15.53
N HIS A 139 7.25 22.83 -16.62
CA HIS A 139 8.50 23.28 -17.24
C HIS A 139 9.22 24.33 -16.36
N LEU A 140 9.62 23.93 -15.15
CA LEU A 140 10.74 24.56 -14.47
C LEU A 140 12.01 23.96 -15.08
N ALA A 141 12.54 24.69 -16.05
CA ALA A 141 13.88 24.56 -16.57
C ALA A 141 14.89 24.64 -15.41
N GLY A 142 15.75 23.63 -15.29
CA GLY A 142 16.84 23.58 -14.32
C GLY A 142 17.20 22.14 -13.94
N ASP A 143 18.44 21.76 -14.24
CA ASP A 143 19.12 20.49 -13.98
C ASP A 143 18.68 19.69 -12.74
N SER A 144 18.60 18.36 -12.88
CA SER A 144 18.66 17.36 -11.78
C SER A 144 17.68 17.53 -10.60
N ALA A 145 16.46 18.04 -10.81
CA ALA A 145 15.49 18.14 -9.73
C ALA A 145 15.07 16.75 -9.17
N ASN A 146 15.51 16.47 -7.94
CA ASN A 146 15.15 15.36 -7.05
C ASN A 146 13.73 14.79 -7.31
N PRO A 147 13.59 13.51 -7.70
CA PRO A 147 12.29 12.91 -8.04
C PRO A 147 11.24 12.98 -6.92
N CYS A 148 11.65 12.82 -5.67
CA CYS A 148 10.74 12.95 -4.52
C CYS A 148 10.27 14.39 -4.29
N LEU A 149 11.10 15.39 -4.63
CA LEU A 149 10.70 16.80 -4.62
C LEU A 149 9.67 17.06 -5.73
N LYS A 150 9.87 16.53 -6.94
CA LYS A 150 8.88 16.59 -8.02
C LYS A 150 7.55 15.96 -7.62
N ALA A 151 7.58 14.78 -6.98
CA ALA A 151 6.38 14.13 -6.45
C ALA A 151 5.66 15.01 -5.40
N THR A 152 6.43 15.68 -4.55
CA THR A 152 5.90 16.64 -3.57
C THR A 152 5.21 17.82 -4.25
N HIS A 153 5.85 18.41 -5.26
CA HIS A 153 5.29 19.50 -6.06
C HIS A 153 3.99 19.06 -6.75
N PHE A 154 3.98 17.87 -7.34
CA PHE A 154 2.79 17.29 -7.98
C PHE A 154 1.60 17.15 -7.02
N CYS A 155 1.85 16.73 -5.78
CA CYS A 155 0.82 16.73 -4.73
C CYS A 155 0.33 18.15 -4.38
N SER A 156 1.22 19.15 -4.36
CA SER A 156 0.87 20.55 -4.07
C SER A 156 -0.12 21.15 -5.08
N LEU A 157 -0.09 20.69 -6.34
CA LEU A 157 -1.02 21.12 -7.38
C LEU A 157 -2.45 20.56 -7.17
N ASN A 158 -2.61 19.49 -6.40
CA ASN A 158 -3.90 18.89 -6.10
C ASN A 158 -4.40 19.33 -4.72
N LYS A 159 -5.48 20.14 -4.68
CA LYS A 159 -6.09 20.67 -3.45
C LYS A 159 -6.35 19.61 -2.38
N LYS A 160 -6.79 18.40 -2.76
CA LYS A 160 -7.07 17.31 -1.83
C LYS A 160 -5.79 16.69 -1.28
N CYS A 161 -4.80 16.46 -2.14
CA CYS A 161 -3.50 15.89 -1.76
C CYS A 161 -2.77 16.85 -0.81
N VAL A 162 -2.58 18.11 -1.20
CA VAL A 162 -1.89 19.10 -0.37
C VAL A 162 -2.59 19.31 0.98
N HIS A 163 -3.91 19.40 1.00
CA HIS A 163 -4.67 19.57 2.23
C HIS A 163 -4.48 18.38 3.19
N LEU A 164 -4.69 17.14 2.71
CA LEU A 164 -4.54 15.95 3.55
C LEU A 164 -3.07 15.71 3.95
N ARG A 165 -2.12 16.07 3.08
CA ARG A 165 -0.67 15.99 3.37
C ARG A 165 -0.26 16.90 4.51
N THR A 166 -0.61 18.18 4.41
CA THR A 166 -0.37 19.17 5.48
C THR A 166 -1.08 18.77 6.77
N TYR A 167 -2.27 18.17 6.66
CA TYR A 167 -3.04 17.78 7.83
C TYR A 167 -2.46 16.61 8.63
N TYR A 168 -1.92 15.57 7.96
CA TYR A 168 -1.20 14.52 8.70
C TYR A 168 0.14 15.04 9.21
N ALA A 169 0.88 15.82 8.40
CA ALA A 169 2.20 16.34 8.79
C ALA A 169 2.11 17.20 10.06
N SER A 170 1.15 18.13 10.12
CA SER A 170 0.89 18.94 11.33
C SER A 170 0.43 18.09 12.51
N SER A 171 -0.36 17.04 12.28
CA SER A 171 -0.79 16.15 13.38
C SER A 171 0.34 15.29 13.94
N CYS A 172 1.34 14.95 13.14
CA CYS A 172 2.51 14.16 13.54
C CYS A 172 3.63 15.01 14.16
N THR A 173 3.69 16.31 13.86
CA THR A 173 4.69 17.26 14.39
C THR A 173 4.20 18.04 15.60
N LYS A 174 2.88 18.14 15.81
CA LYS A 174 2.30 18.80 16.98
C LYS A 174 2.77 18.14 18.28
N GLY A 175 3.38 18.93 19.15
CA GLY A 175 3.97 18.49 20.43
C GLY A 175 5.50 18.52 20.43
N ALA A 176 6.13 18.15 19.31
CA ALA A 176 7.59 18.19 19.15
C ALA A 176 8.14 19.63 19.25
N GLU A 177 7.38 20.61 18.74
CA GLU A 177 7.70 22.04 18.80
C GLU A 177 7.68 22.61 20.24
N SER A 178 7.06 21.92 21.19
CA SER A 178 6.93 22.34 22.60
C SER A 178 7.75 21.47 23.56
N GLY A 179 8.69 20.67 23.04
CA GLY A 179 9.50 19.74 23.83
C GLY A 179 8.75 18.50 24.34
N GLY A 180 7.52 18.26 23.87
CA GLY A 180 6.72 17.08 24.20
C GLY A 180 6.81 15.97 23.16
N THR A 181 6.39 14.76 23.53
CA THR A 181 6.25 13.63 22.60
C THR A 181 5.04 13.82 21.67
N CYS A 182 5.13 13.32 20.44
CA CYS A 182 4.01 13.41 19.50
C CYS A 182 2.85 12.46 19.89
N ASP A 183 1.61 12.80 19.51
CA ASP A 183 0.48 11.87 19.61
C ASP A 183 0.50 10.90 18.42
N GLN A 184 1.24 9.79 18.57
CA GLN A 184 1.40 8.77 17.53
C GLN A 184 0.05 8.19 17.08
N ARG A 185 -0.91 8.00 17.99
CA ARG A 185 -2.24 7.46 17.66
C ARG A 185 -2.99 8.40 16.72
N LYS A 186 -2.94 9.71 16.98
CA LYS A 186 -3.53 10.73 16.11
C LYS A 186 -2.79 10.85 14.79
N CYS A 187 -1.46 10.82 14.80
CA CYS A 187 -0.62 10.79 13.60
C CYS A 187 -1.01 9.63 12.68
N HIS A 188 -1.02 8.39 13.20
CA HIS A 188 -1.44 7.19 12.48
C HIS A 188 -2.85 7.30 11.90
N LYS A 189 -3.82 7.82 12.67
CA LYS A 189 -5.19 8.04 12.17
C LYS A 189 -5.22 8.98 10.96
N ARG A 190 -4.40 10.05 10.95
CA ARG A 190 -4.33 10.99 9.83
C ARG A 190 -3.56 10.44 8.64
N LEU A 191 -2.49 9.67 8.88
CA LEU A 191 -1.77 8.94 7.82
C LEU A 191 -2.70 7.96 7.09
N ARG A 192 -3.46 7.14 7.83
CA ARG A 192 -4.48 6.26 7.22
C ARG A 192 -5.48 7.04 6.37
N GLN A 193 -5.99 8.16 6.90
CA GLN A 193 -6.90 9.03 6.16
C GLN A 193 -6.28 9.59 4.86
N PHE A 194 -4.98 9.90 4.86
CA PHE A 194 -4.27 10.37 3.66
C PHE A 194 -4.20 9.27 2.59
N PHE A 195 -3.67 8.09 2.94
CA PHE A 195 -3.54 6.97 1.99
C PHE A 195 -4.89 6.36 1.54
N GLU A 196 -5.96 6.51 2.34
CA GLU A 196 -7.30 6.05 1.95
C GLU A 196 -8.02 7.04 1.02
N LYS A 197 -7.80 8.35 1.16
CA LYS A 197 -8.57 9.37 0.44
C LYS A 197 -7.84 10.01 -0.73
N VAL A 198 -6.51 10.05 -0.71
CA VAL A 198 -5.72 10.59 -1.83
C VAL A 198 -5.61 9.51 -2.92
N PRO A 199 -5.78 9.85 -4.22
CA PRO A 199 -5.62 8.88 -5.29
C PRO A 199 -4.21 8.26 -5.29
N GLU A 200 -4.13 6.99 -5.66
CA GLU A 200 -2.91 6.21 -5.52
C GLU A 200 -1.74 6.79 -6.32
N ASP A 201 -2.00 7.42 -7.47
CA ASP A 201 -0.97 8.04 -8.31
C ASP A 201 -0.15 9.09 -7.57
N PHE A 202 -0.78 9.87 -6.68
CA PHE A 202 -0.05 10.84 -5.86
C PHE A 202 0.73 10.13 -4.75
N THR A 203 0.09 9.21 -4.04
CA THR A 203 0.71 8.55 -2.88
C THR A 203 1.85 7.60 -3.29
N LYS A 204 1.75 6.91 -4.43
CA LYS A 204 2.79 6.05 -4.98
C LYS A 204 4.01 6.88 -5.39
N ARG A 205 3.81 8.01 -6.07
CA ARG A 205 4.90 8.93 -6.43
C ARG A 205 5.62 9.50 -5.20
N LEU A 206 4.88 9.81 -4.13
CA LEU A 206 5.49 10.32 -2.88
C LEU A 206 6.27 9.25 -2.11
N LEU A 207 5.81 8.00 -2.14
CA LEU A 207 6.36 6.92 -1.31
C LEU A 207 7.44 6.11 -2.04
N PHE A 208 7.35 5.99 -3.36
CA PHE A 208 8.20 5.16 -4.23
C PHE A 208 8.89 6.00 -5.31
N CYS A 209 9.35 7.20 -4.95
CA CYS A 209 10.19 7.98 -5.84
C CYS A 209 11.60 7.35 -5.96
N PRO A 210 12.13 7.21 -7.18
CA PRO A 210 13.49 6.72 -7.40
C PRO A 210 14.50 7.79 -6.94
N CYS A 211 15.59 7.37 -6.30
CA CYS A 211 16.60 8.28 -5.76
C CYS A 211 18.00 7.82 -6.16
N GLN A 212 18.84 8.78 -6.51
CA GLN A 212 20.25 8.58 -6.88
C GLN A 212 21.19 9.05 -5.76
N ASP A 213 20.71 9.88 -4.85
CA ASP A 213 21.46 10.45 -3.73
C ASP A 213 20.71 10.31 -2.39
N GLU A 214 21.44 10.48 -1.30
CA GLU A 214 20.93 10.37 0.06
C GLU A 214 19.93 11.49 0.43
N LEU A 215 20.01 12.67 -0.18
CA LEU A 215 19.08 13.77 0.11
C LEU A 215 17.67 13.43 -0.41
N CYS A 216 17.60 12.83 -1.59
CA CYS A 216 16.39 12.26 -2.16
C CYS A 216 15.87 11.10 -1.30
N GLY A 217 16.73 10.14 -0.95
CA GLY A 217 16.31 9.01 -0.15
C GLY A 217 15.84 9.41 1.25
N GLU A 218 16.44 10.44 1.85
CA GLU A 218 15.97 11.02 3.11
C GLU A 218 14.60 11.68 2.97
N ARG A 219 14.36 12.39 1.86
CA ARG A 219 13.02 12.93 1.54
C ARG A 219 11.99 11.81 1.40
N ARG A 220 12.34 10.71 0.76
CA ARG A 220 11.50 9.50 0.64
C ARG A 220 11.20 8.89 2.00
N ARG A 221 12.22 8.70 2.85
CA ARG A 221 12.10 8.15 4.21
C ARG A 221 11.23 9.02 5.11
N LYS A 222 11.30 10.35 4.94
CA LYS A 222 10.53 11.34 5.70
C LYS A 222 9.08 11.53 5.24
N THR A 223 8.64 10.88 4.16
CA THR A 223 7.27 11.02 3.62
C THR A 223 6.18 10.82 4.68
N ILE A 224 6.39 9.91 5.64
CA ILE A 224 5.42 9.58 6.69
C ILE A 224 5.70 10.21 8.06
N VAL A 225 6.71 11.08 8.18
CA VAL A 225 7.17 11.67 9.46
C VAL A 225 7.64 10.57 10.44
N PRO A 226 8.75 9.88 10.12
CA PRO A 226 9.19 8.70 10.84
C PRO A 226 9.47 8.95 12.33
N GLU A 227 9.86 10.16 12.70
CA GLU A 227 10.15 10.55 14.09
C GLU A 227 8.92 10.40 15.01
N CYS A 228 7.71 10.35 14.43
CA CYS A 228 6.47 10.11 15.16
C CYS A 228 5.77 8.82 14.71
N SER A 229 5.71 8.56 13.41
CA SER A 229 4.88 7.48 12.86
C SER A 229 5.55 6.10 12.91
N PHE A 230 6.88 6.05 13.00
CA PHE A 230 7.67 4.85 12.80
C PHE A 230 8.61 4.58 13.97
N GLN A 231 9.40 5.58 14.35
CA GLN A 231 10.41 5.49 15.39
C GLN A 231 9.80 5.71 16.78
N ASP A 232 10.41 5.06 17.75
CA ASP A 232 10.23 5.28 19.18
C ASP A 232 11.62 5.22 19.84
N SER A 233 11.73 5.78 21.04
CA SER A 233 12.91 5.76 21.91
C SER A 233 13.51 4.37 22.07
N ILE A 234 12.69 3.32 22.07
CA ILE A 234 13.10 1.93 22.25
C ILE A 234 12.54 1.11 21.08
N LYS A 235 13.33 0.17 20.54
CA LYS A 235 12.81 -0.82 19.60
C LYS A 235 12.21 -1.99 20.39
N PRO A 236 10.88 -2.18 20.37
CA PRO A 236 10.26 -3.32 21.04
C PRO A 236 10.53 -4.63 20.30
N ASN A 237 10.22 -5.75 20.95
CA ASN A 237 10.16 -7.04 20.26
C ASN A 237 9.02 -7.04 19.21
N CYS A 238 9.25 -7.61 18.02
CA CYS A 238 8.24 -7.61 16.95
C CYS A 238 6.94 -8.34 17.32
N LEU A 239 6.98 -9.31 18.24
CA LEU A 239 5.80 -9.98 18.77
C LEU A 239 4.87 -9.02 19.51
N LEU A 240 5.39 -7.97 20.15
CA LEU A 240 4.58 -6.93 20.78
C LEU A 240 3.82 -6.08 19.76
N LEU A 241 4.45 -5.77 18.62
CA LEU A 241 3.77 -5.08 17.52
C LEU A 241 2.65 -5.95 16.94
N LEU A 242 2.91 -7.26 16.80
CA LEU A 242 1.92 -8.23 16.32
C LEU A 242 0.72 -8.36 17.26
N ASP A 243 0.96 -8.48 18.58
CA ASP A 243 -0.10 -8.53 19.59
C ASP A 243 -0.99 -7.27 19.56
N SER A 244 -0.36 -6.08 19.47
CA SER A 244 -1.07 -4.82 19.29
C SER A 244 -1.89 -4.80 17.98
N CYS A 245 -1.32 -5.31 16.89
CA CYS A 245 -1.95 -5.35 15.58
C CYS A 245 -3.17 -6.27 15.54
N ILE A 246 -3.10 -7.46 16.13
CA ILE A 246 -4.18 -8.45 16.08
C ILE A 246 -5.39 -8.02 16.91
N LYS A 247 -5.17 -7.22 17.96
CA LYS A 247 -6.24 -6.60 18.77
C LYS A 247 -7.01 -5.51 18.01
N ASP A 248 -6.38 -4.84 17.04
CA ASP A 248 -7.04 -3.82 16.21
C ASP A 248 -7.53 -4.41 14.88
N HIS A 249 -8.86 -4.43 14.67
CA HIS A 249 -9.43 -4.99 13.45
C HIS A 249 -8.90 -4.35 12.16
N ILE A 250 -8.52 -3.06 12.16
CA ILE A 250 -7.93 -2.46 10.96
C ILE A 250 -6.54 -3.04 10.73
N CYS A 251 -5.65 -3.01 11.71
CA CYS A 251 -4.30 -3.55 11.59
C CYS A 251 -4.31 -5.04 11.22
N LYS A 252 -5.06 -5.87 11.97
CA LYS A 252 -5.23 -7.30 11.69
C LYS A 252 -5.65 -7.57 10.24
N SER A 253 -6.62 -6.80 9.75
CA SER A 253 -7.09 -6.92 8.35
C SER A 253 -6.05 -6.49 7.33
N ARG A 254 -5.29 -5.42 7.59
CA ARG A 254 -4.23 -4.96 6.69
C ARG A 254 -3.06 -5.97 6.68
N LEU A 255 -2.74 -6.57 7.82
CA LEU A 255 -1.71 -7.61 7.93
C LEU A 255 -2.09 -8.87 7.16
N ALA A 256 -3.34 -9.37 7.31
CA ALA A 256 -3.83 -10.50 6.52
C ALA A 256 -3.75 -10.23 5.01
N ASP A 257 -4.11 -9.01 4.60
CA ASP A 257 -4.04 -8.58 3.20
C ASP A 257 -2.59 -8.49 2.69
N PHE A 258 -1.66 -8.03 3.52
CA PHE A 258 -0.23 -8.00 3.21
C PHE A 258 0.35 -9.42 3.08
N GLN A 259 0.07 -10.30 4.03
CA GLN A 259 0.50 -11.70 3.98
C GLN A 259 -0.02 -12.39 2.71
N GLN A 260 -1.30 -12.23 2.39
CA GLN A 260 -1.90 -12.86 1.21
C GLN A 260 -1.29 -12.35 -0.11
N ASN A 261 -1.15 -11.03 -0.28
CA ASN A 261 -0.77 -10.44 -1.57
C ASN A 261 0.74 -10.31 -1.78
N CYS A 262 1.53 -10.26 -0.70
CA CYS A 262 2.99 -10.17 -0.76
C CYS A 262 3.69 -11.47 -0.39
N GLN A 263 2.97 -12.60 -0.34
CA GLN A 263 3.58 -13.90 -0.05
C GLN A 263 4.67 -14.21 -1.11
N PRO A 264 5.93 -14.44 -0.69
CA PRO A 264 6.98 -14.78 -1.63
C PRO A 264 6.73 -16.17 -2.23
N ALA A 265 6.85 -16.27 -3.55
CA ALA A 265 6.75 -17.50 -4.32
C ALA A 265 8.14 -17.88 -4.83
N GLY A 266 8.74 -18.93 -4.26
CA GLY A 266 10.13 -19.33 -4.56
C GLY A 266 10.40 -19.70 -6.02
N MET A 267 9.38 -20.18 -6.74
CA MET A 267 9.49 -20.56 -8.15
C MET A 267 9.14 -19.44 -9.14
N SER A 268 8.66 -18.28 -8.67
CA SER A 268 8.33 -17.17 -9.57
C SER A 268 9.59 -16.33 -9.89
N PRO A 269 9.82 -15.93 -11.16
CA PRO A 269 10.94 -15.08 -11.55
C PRO A 269 10.99 -13.77 -10.73
N ASP A 270 9.84 -13.14 -10.56
CA ASP A 270 9.64 -11.91 -9.81
C ASP A 270 9.47 -12.13 -8.29
N GLY A 271 9.39 -13.39 -7.86
CA GLY A 271 9.20 -13.78 -6.46
C GLY A 271 7.78 -13.56 -5.92
N CYS A 272 6.81 -13.10 -6.72
CA CYS A 272 5.42 -12.87 -6.28
C CYS A 272 4.50 -14.04 -6.68
N SER A 273 3.58 -14.41 -5.79
CA SER A 273 2.46 -15.28 -6.16
C SER A 273 1.56 -14.56 -7.17
N GLN A 274 1.16 -15.26 -8.24
CA GLN A 274 0.22 -14.76 -9.27
C GLN A 274 0.63 -13.43 -9.94
N HIS A 275 1.91 -13.05 -9.91
CA HIS A 275 2.43 -11.79 -10.46
C HIS A 275 1.71 -10.53 -9.96
N ASN A 276 1.17 -10.54 -8.75
CA ASN A 276 0.28 -9.48 -8.26
C ASN A 276 1.01 -8.27 -7.62
N HIS A 277 1.93 -7.65 -8.37
CA HIS A 277 2.72 -6.48 -7.90
C HIS A 277 1.82 -5.34 -7.42
N ALA A 278 0.74 -5.05 -8.16
CA ALA A 278 -0.18 -3.97 -7.82
C ALA A 278 -0.90 -4.23 -6.48
N ALA A 279 -1.39 -5.45 -6.23
CA ALA A 279 -2.01 -5.78 -4.95
C ALA A 279 -1.00 -5.81 -3.82
N CYS A 280 0.21 -6.34 -4.02
CA CYS A 280 1.24 -6.32 -2.99
C CYS A 280 1.61 -4.88 -2.59
N LEU A 281 1.81 -3.99 -3.56
CA LEU A 281 2.11 -2.58 -3.30
C LEU A 281 0.97 -1.89 -2.53
N LYS A 282 -0.28 -2.12 -2.95
CA LYS A 282 -1.48 -1.63 -2.27
C LYS A 282 -1.55 -2.19 -0.84
N ALA A 283 -1.20 -3.46 -0.65
CA ALA A 283 -1.19 -4.13 0.63
C ALA A 283 -0.16 -3.50 1.59
N TYR A 284 1.08 -3.32 1.13
CA TYR A 284 2.15 -2.62 1.83
C TYR A 284 1.76 -1.20 2.24
N MET A 285 1.23 -0.40 1.31
CA MET A 285 0.75 0.97 1.61
C MET A 285 -0.36 0.97 2.67
N GLY A 286 -1.18 -0.09 2.69
CA GLY A 286 -2.25 -0.27 3.67
C GLY A 286 -1.78 -0.51 5.10
N MET A 287 -0.52 -0.93 5.30
CA MET A 287 0.08 -1.11 6.63
C MET A 287 0.48 0.23 7.27
N ILE A 288 0.64 1.29 6.48
CA ILE A 288 1.09 2.60 6.98
C ILE A 288 0.02 3.24 7.85
N GLY A 289 0.44 3.66 9.05
CA GLY A 289 -0.45 4.18 10.08
C GLY A 289 -1.17 3.07 10.85
N THR A 290 -0.64 1.86 10.88
CA THR A 290 -1.07 0.79 11.81
C THR A 290 0.01 0.54 12.88
N ALA A 291 -0.25 -0.37 13.83
CA ALA A 291 0.77 -0.77 14.82
C ALA A 291 2.04 -1.37 14.18
N MET A 292 1.89 -1.97 12.99
CA MET A 292 3.00 -2.54 12.21
C MET A 292 3.28 -1.66 10.99
N THR A 293 3.49 -0.34 11.19
CA THR A 293 3.84 0.60 10.12
C THR A 293 5.25 0.34 9.61
N PRO A 294 5.44 -0.06 8.33
CA PRO A 294 6.77 -0.21 7.76
C PRO A 294 7.32 1.15 7.28
N ASN A 295 8.65 1.26 7.21
CA ASN A 295 9.32 2.37 6.55
C ASN A 295 10.69 1.94 6.00
N TYR A 296 11.33 2.80 5.20
CA TYR A 296 12.71 2.62 4.78
C TYR A 296 13.65 2.65 5.97
N VAL A 297 14.61 1.71 6.00
CA VAL A 297 15.61 1.57 7.08
C VAL A 297 16.60 2.73 7.05
N GLY A 298 17.02 3.14 5.86
CA GLY A 298 17.99 4.22 5.64
C GLY A 298 17.60 5.13 4.47
N ASN A 299 18.48 6.08 4.17
CA ASN A 299 18.36 7.04 3.07
C ASN A 299 19.09 6.59 1.78
N SER A 300 19.93 5.56 1.84
CA SER A 300 20.73 5.07 0.71
C SER A 300 20.14 3.81 0.05
N SER A 301 19.33 3.04 0.77
CA SER A 301 18.73 1.79 0.28
C SER A 301 17.21 1.91 0.06
N THR A 302 16.64 0.90 -0.61
CA THR A 302 15.18 0.71 -0.74
C THR A 302 14.66 -0.36 0.22
N GLU A 303 15.48 -0.79 1.18
CA GLU A 303 15.10 -1.79 2.18
C GLU A 303 14.09 -1.20 3.16
N VAL A 304 13.06 -1.98 3.44
CA VAL A 304 11.96 -1.60 4.34
C VAL A 304 11.91 -2.55 5.52
N SER A 305 11.57 -2.03 6.69
CA SER A 305 11.40 -2.84 7.89
C SER A 305 10.30 -2.27 8.79
N LEU A 306 9.96 -3.03 9.83
CA LEU A 306 9.23 -2.52 10.99
C LEU A 306 10.22 -1.91 12.00
N TRP A 307 9.70 -1.10 12.93
CA TRP A 307 10.46 -0.59 14.07
C TRP A 307 10.42 -1.59 15.24
N CYS A 308 11.14 -2.71 15.10
CA CYS A 308 11.25 -3.73 16.13
C CYS A 308 12.52 -4.59 15.97
N THR A 309 12.86 -5.35 17.01
CA THR A 309 13.89 -6.40 16.99
C THR A 309 13.30 -7.75 17.37
N CYS A 310 14.07 -8.82 17.24
CA CYS A 310 13.74 -10.12 17.81
C CYS A 310 14.65 -10.48 18.99
N GLU A 311 15.20 -9.47 19.65
CA GLU A 311 15.94 -9.68 20.89
C GLU A 311 14.97 -10.14 21.99
N ASN A 312 15.43 -11.05 22.84
CA ASN A 312 14.66 -11.59 23.96
C ASN A 312 13.33 -12.29 23.57
N SER A 313 13.23 -12.88 22.37
CA SER A 313 12.03 -13.62 21.96
C SER A 313 11.91 -15.03 22.59
N GLY A 314 13.01 -15.57 23.13
CA GLY A 314 13.05 -16.90 23.73
C GLY A 314 12.60 -18.00 22.76
N ASN A 315 11.61 -18.79 23.17
CA ASN A 315 11.07 -19.89 22.35
C ASN A 315 10.30 -19.41 21.10
N GLN A 316 9.97 -18.13 21.00
CA GLN A 316 9.25 -17.54 19.86
C GLN A 316 10.21 -16.83 18.89
N GLN A 317 11.52 -17.14 18.91
CA GLN A 317 12.49 -16.52 18.02
C GLN A 317 12.16 -16.72 16.55
N GLU A 318 11.83 -17.95 16.15
CA GLU A 318 11.49 -18.26 14.75
C GLU A 318 10.25 -17.47 14.31
N GLU A 319 9.21 -17.47 15.15
CA GLU A 319 7.98 -16.72 14.92
C GLU A 319 8.26 -15.22 14.77
N CYS A 320 9.12 -14.64 15.61
CA CYS A 320 9.53 -13.25 15.50
C CYS A 320 10.30 -12.96 14.20
N GLU A 321 11.25 -13.81 13.81
CA GLU A 321 12.03 -13.62 12.58
C GLU A 321 11.17 -13.80 11.33
N GLN A 322 10.11 -14.63 11.39
CA GLN A 322 9.10 -14.68 10.35
C GLN A 322 8.41 -13.31 10.16
N ILE A 323 8.11 -12.57 11.23
CA ILE A 323 7.57 -11.19 11.11
C ILE A 323 8.53 -10.29 10.35
N ARG A 324 9.80 -10.29 10.77
CA ARG A 324 10.82 -9.41 10.21
C ARG A 324 11.09 -9.73 8.75
N SER A 325 11.18 -11.01 8.41
CA SER A 325 11.48 -11.47 7.06
C SER A 325 10.40 -11.08 6.04
N MET A 326 9.12 -11.00 6.44
CA MET A 326 8.04 -10.54 5.56
C MET A 326 8.26 -9.13 4.99
N PHE A 327 9.03 -8.28 5.68
CA PHE A 327 9.34 -6.92 5.24
C PHE A 327 10.77 -6.79 4.70
N ILE A 328 11.75 -7.40 5.38
CA ILE A 328 13.18 -7.22 5.08
C ILE A 328 13.64 -8.11 3.91
N SER A 329 13.35 -9.41 3.96
CA SER A 329 13.87 -10.40 3.01
C SER A 329 12.82 -10.90 2.00
N ASN A 330 11.75 -10.13 1.83
CA ASN A 330 10.67 -10.47 0.92
C ASN A 330 11.01 -10.05 -0.54
N LYS A 331 11.37 -11.04 -1.36
CA LYS A 331 11.70 -10.85 -2.79
C LYS A 331 10.54 -10.22 -3.57
N CYS A 332 9.30 -10.64 -3.34
CA CYS A 332 8.12 -10.06 -4.00
C CYS A 332 8.00 -8.57 -3.70
N LEU A 333 8.06 -8.20 -2.42
CA LEU A 333 7.94 -6.81 -2.00
C LEU A 333 9.08 -5.94 -2.56
N LYS A 334 10.31 -6.43 -2.49
CA LYS A 334 11.49 -5.72 -3.02
C LYS A 334 11.33 -5.45 -4.52
N ASN A 335 10.99 -6.47 -5.30
CA ASN A 335 10.82 -6.33 -6.75
C ASN A 335 9.62 -5.46 -7.11
N THR A 336 8.54 -5.52 -6.33
CA THR A 336 7.35 -4.67 -6.48
C THR A 336 7.70 -3.19 -6.27
N ILE A 337 8.43 -2.86 -5.20
CA ILE A 337 8.89 -1.49 -4.93
C ILE A 337 9.82 -0.99 -6.04
N GLN A 338 10.77 -1.83 -6.47
CA GLN A 338 11.69 -1.50 -7.55
C GLN A 338 10.96 -1.26 -8.88
N SER A 339 10.03 -2.13 -9.25
CA SER A 339 9.20 -2.00 -10.45
C SER A 339 8.40 -0.69 -10.45
N GLN A 340 7.80 -0.32 -9.31
CA GLN A 340 7.10 0.95 -9.18
C GLN A 340 8.04 2.17 -9.26
N MET A 341 9.25 2.08 -8.71
CA MET A 341 10.27 3.14 -8.83
C MET A 341 10.71 3.32 -10.30
N HIS A 342 10.94 2.23 -11.03
CA HIS A 342 11.25 2.25 -12.46
C HIS A 342 10.12 2.86 -13.29
N LEU A 343 8.87 2.48 -13.02
CA LEU A 343 7.70 3.08 -13.67
C LEU A 343 7.63 4.59 -13.39
N SER A 344 7.91 5.00 -12.15
CA SER A 344 7.91 6.41 -11.77
C SER A 344 9.03 7.19 -12.47
N GLN A 345 10.19 6.58 -12.68
CA GLN A 345 11.29 7.16 -13.45
C GLN A 345 10.90 7.35 -14.93
N ALA A 346 10.36 6.32 -15.57
CA ALA A 346 9.96 6.38 -16.99
C ALA A 346 8.90 7.47 -17.26
N ILE A 347 7.95 7.64 -16.33
CA ILE A 347 6.95 8.72 -16.42
C ILE A 347 7.60 10.11 -16.28
N LEU A 348 8.62 10.25 -15.44
CA LEU A 348 9.35 11.52 -15.28
C LEU A 348 10.20 11.88 -16.51
N GLU A 349 10.64 10.87 -17.27
CA GLU A 349 11.45 11.02 -18.49
C GLU A 349 10.59 11.19 -19.75
N GLY A 350 9.26 11.24 -19.63
CA GLY A 350 8.35 11.48 -20.75
C GLY A 350 8.21 10.31 -21.72
N GLN A 351 8.63 9.10 -21.34
CA GLN A 351 8.38 7.87 -22.10
C GLN A 351 6.98 7.33 -21.81
N GLU A 352 5.93 8.02 -22.25
CA GLU A 352 4.53 7.54 -22.11
C GLU A 352 4.14 6.48 -23.15
N GLY A 353 5.09 5.85 -23.85
CA GLY A 353 4.79 5.06 -25.06
C GLY A 353 4.93 3.54 -25.03
N LEU A 354 5.50 2.88 -23.99
CA LEU A 354 5.98 1.49 -24.17
C LEU A 354 5.62 0.44 -23.13
N PHE A 355 4.85 0.74 -22.07
CA PHE A 355 4.52 -0.28 -21.08
C PHE A 355 3.07 -0.18 -20.60
N TYR A 356 2.14 -0.59 -21.47
CA TYR A 356 0.80 -0.98 -21.06
C TYR A 356 0.45 -2.30 -21.74
N MET A 357 0.79 -3.41 -21.08
CA MET A 357 0.15 -4.70 -21.33
C MET A 357 -0.82 -4.95 -20.19
N PRO A 358 -2.14 -4.72 -20.37
CA PRO A 358 -3.12 -5.35 -19.51
C PRO A 358 -2.93 -6.85 -19.65
N SER A 359 -2.80 -7.56 -18.53
CA SER A 359 -2.82 -9.01 -18.46
C SER A 359 -4.08 -9.55 -19.17
N LEU A 360 -3.91 -10.01 -20.41
CA LEU A 360 -4.92 -10.77 -21.13
C LEU A 360 -4.98 -12.16 -20.49
N SER A 361 -6.10 -12.45 -19.85
CA SER A 361 -6.51 -13.79 -19.47
C SER A 361 -6.59 -14.66 -20.72
N PHE A 362 -5.64 -15.58 -20.88
CA PHE A 362 -5.73 -16.68 -21.85
C PHE A 362 -6.84 -17.62 -21.39
N GLN A 363 -8.02 -17.49 -21.99
CA GLN A 363 -9.03 -18.54 -21.98
C GLN A 363 -8.76 -19.40 -23.21
N GLY A 364 -8.24 -20.60 -22.98
CA GLY A 364 -8.09 -21.60 -24.01
C GLY A 364 -9.45 -22.15 -24.39
N GLU A 365 -9.85 -21.98 -25.64
CA GLU A 365 -10.78 -22.87 -26.31
C GLU A 365 -10.23 -23.18 -27.70
N SER A 366 -9.91 -24.46 -27.88
CA SER A 366 -9.50 -25.09 -29.11
C SER A 366 -10.66 -25.21 -30.08
N THR A 367 -10.51 -24.73 -31.32
CA THR A 367 -10.97 -25.44 -32.53
C THR A 367 -10.21 -24.96 -33.77
N ASN A 368 -9.85 -25.92 -34.62
CA ASN A 368 -9.06 -25.77 -35.85
C ASN A 368 -9.79 -24.96 -36.93
N THR A 369 -9.06 -24.09 -37.65
CA THR A 369 -9.12 -24.06 -39.13
C THR A 369 -7.87 -23.37 -39.70
N SER A 370 -7.19 -24.04 -40.62
CA SER A 370 -6.08 -23.50 -41.41
C SER A 370 -6.60 -22.60 -42.54
N LEU A 371 -5.94 -21.48 -42.81
CA LEU A 371 -5.53 -21.13 -44.19
C LEU A 371 -4.58 -19.92 -44.25
N ALA A 372 -3.48 -20.14 -44.99
CA ALA A 372 -2.73 -19.23 -45.86
C ALA A 372 -2.13 -17.90 -45.33
N SER A 373 -0.80 -17.87 -45.42
CA SER A 373 0.07 -16.70 -45.54
C SER A 373 -0.39 -15.67 -46.56
N GLU A 374 -0.16 -14.38 -46.27
CA GLU A 374 0.33 -13.45 -47.28
C GLU A 374 1.10 -12.28 -46.63
N MET A 375 2.34 -12.13 -47.08
CA MET A 375 3.22 -10.98 -46.83
C MET A 375 2.81 -9.83 -47.75
N CYS A 376 2.90 -8.60 -47.26
CA CYS A 376 3.19 -7.45 -48.13
C CYS A 376 4.18 -6.50 -47.43
N GLN A 377 5.43 -6.56 -47.88
CA GLN A 377 6.37 -5.45 -47.79
C GLN A 377 6.01 -4.42 -48.86
N VAL A 378 6.02 -3.13 -48.51
CA VAL A 378 6.42 -2.07 -49.44
C VAL A 378 7.33 -1.10 -48.71
N THR A 379 8.55 -1.04 -49.21
CA THR A 379 9.63 -0.10 -48.95
C THR A 379 9.30 1.32 -49.40
N LYS A 380 9.83 2.33 -48.70
CA LYS A 380 10.22 3.59 -49.33
C LYS A 380 11.42 4.23 -48.64
N THR A 381 12.55 4.14 -49.31
CA THR A 381 13.79 4.88 -49.14
C THR A 381 13.67 6.31 -49.72
N LYS A 382 14.35 7.28 -49.09
CA LYS A 382 14.90 8.51 -49.72
C LYS A 382 15.89 9.14 -48.72
N THR A 383 17.17 8.78 -48.76
CA THR A 383 18.29 9.44 -49.49
C THR A 383 18.50 10.93 -49.15
N TRP A 384 19.66 11.20 -48.53
CA TRP A 384 20.31 12.49 -48.33
C TRP A 384 20.78 13.13 -49.66
N PRO A 385 21.10 14.44 -49.64
CA PRO A 385 22.26 14.94 -50.36
C PRO A 385 23.28 15.64 -49.45
N ASP A 386 24.54 15.27 -49.61
CA ASP A 386 25.73 16.01 -49.17
C ASP A 386 25.96 17.25 -50.05
N ILE A 387 26.36 18.37 -49.43
CA ILE A 387 27.23 19.39 -50.03
C ILE A 387 28.25 19.83 -48.97
N SER A 388 29.52 19.64 -49.29
CA SER A 388 30.70 20.15 -48.59
C SER A 388 31.05 21.57 -49.06
N GLU A 389 31.43 22.47 -48.14
CA GLU A 389 32.72 23.19 -48.11
C GLU A 389 32.73 24.38 -47.13
N TYR A 390 33.80 24.42 -46.31
CA TYR A 390 34.58 25.57 -45.83
C TYR A 390 33.86 26.89 -45.44
N ASN A 391 33.92 27.27 -44.15
CA ASN A 391 34.76 28.39 -43.67
C ASN A 391 34.54 28.77 -42.19
N SER A 392 35.68 28.93 -41.48
CA SER A 392 36.04 29.93 -40.45
C SER A 392 35.11 30.28 -39.28
N MET A 393 35.66 30.15 -38.06
CA MET A 393 35.35 30.97 -36.88
C MET A 393 35.28 32.47 -37.20
N PRO A 394 34.61 33.26 -36.35
CA PRO A 394 35.41 34.11 -35.47
C PRO A 394 34.95 34.14 -34.01
N MET A 395 35.94 34.21 -33.12
CA MET A 395 35.84 34.90 -31.85
C MET A 395 35.87 36.43 -32.07
N ALA A 396 35.04 37.17 -31.33
CA ALA A 396 35.31 38.51 -30.79
C ALA A 396 34.19 38.82 -29.77
N SER A 397 34.41 39.00 -28.45
CA SER A 397 35.16 40.01 -27.68
C SER A 397 34.56 41.43 -27.69
N SER A 398 34.18 41.90 -26.49
CA SER A 398 33.94 43.30 -26.04
C SER A 398 33.42 43.21 -24.58
N VAL A 399 34.21 43.28 -23.50
CA VAL A 399 35.07 44.34 -22.91
C VAL A 399 34.29 45.45 -22.17
N TYR A 400 34.84 45.81 -20.99
CA TYR A 400 34.49 46.79 -19.93
C TYR A 400 33.39 46.40 -18.92
N SER A 401 33.51 46.58 -17.60
CA SER A 401 34.59 46.75 -16.59
C SER A 401 33.89 47.20 -15.30
N GLY A 402 34.32 46.71 -14.13
CA GLY A 402 33.91 47.26 -12.84
C GLY A 402 34.36 46.40 -11.65
N ALA A 403 35.42 46.84 -10.98
CA ALA A 403 36.09 46.27 -9.80
C ALA A 403 35.13 45.96 -8.63
N GLY A 404 35.37 45.04 -7.68
CA GLY A 404 36.58 44.37 -7.22
C GLY A 404 36.81 44.70 -5.74
N VAL A 405 36.54 43.77 -4.81
CA VAL A 405 37.17 43.66 -3.47
C VAL A 405 37.02 42.22 -2.96
N SER A 406 38.14 41.59 -2.61
CA SER A 406 38.26 40.28 -1.95
C SER A 406 38.65 40.47 -0.47
N TRP A 407 38.40 39.46 0.40
CA TRP A 407 39.23 39.00 1.55
C TRP A 407 38.52 37.88 2.37
N PRO A 408 39.24 37.07 3.19
CA PRO A 408 39.27 35.59 3.13
C PRO A 408 38.47 34.83 4.23
N PRO A 409 38.37 33.48 4.17
CA PRO A 409 37.70 32.68 5.19
C PRO A 409 38.62 32.37 6.40
N VAL A 410 38.04 32.53 7.58
CA VAL A 410 38.63 32.30 8.91
C VAL A 410 38.75 30.79 9.16
N ALA A 411 39.97 30.26 9.01
CA ALA A 411 40.34 28.92 9.44
C ALA A 411 41.53 29.02 10.41
N LEU A 412 41.31 29.61 11.59
CA LEU A 412 42.30 29.61 12.68
C LEU A 412 41.69 30.18 13.97
N LEU A 413 40.75 29.47 14.59
CA LEU A 413 40.32 29.70 15.98
C LEU A 413 39.36 28.57 16.39
N LEU A 414 39.87 27.55 17.10
CA LEU A 414 39.16 26.71 18.10
C LEU A 414 39.99 25.47 18.49
N LEU A 415 41.24 25.68 18.92
CA LEU A 415 42.09 24.61 19.50
C LEU A 415 42.74 25.04 20.84
N LEU A 416 42.07 25.93 21.58
CA LEU A 416 42.54 26.43 22.90
C LEU A 416 41.45 26.34 23.98
N LEU A 417 40.70 25.24 24.03
CA LEU A 417 39.78 24.92 25.14
C LEU A 417 40.09 23.57 25.80
N LEU A 418 41.38 23.24 25.89
CA LEU A 418 41.87 22.20 26.80
C LEU A 418 42.98 22.83 27.64
N LEU A 419 42.80 22.76 28.96
CA LEU A 419 43.70 23.11 30.07
C LEU A 419 43.28 24.36 30.86
N SER A 420 42.41 24.13 31.86
CA SER A 420 42.57 24.64 33.22
C SER A 420 41.63 23.91 34.18
N PRO A 421 42.13 23.21 35.20
CA PRO A 421 41.51 23.11 36.52
C PRO A 421 42.33 23.91 37.55
N PRO A 422 41.91 24.03 38.82
CA PRO A 422 40.57 23.86 39.40
C PRO A 422 39.86 25.20 39.71
#